data_AF-A0A7C9KBI5-F1
#
_entry.id   AF-A0A7C9KBI5-F1
#
_cell.length_a   1.000
_cell.length_b   1.000
_cell.length_c   1.000
_cell.angle_alpha   90.00
_cell.angle_beta   90.00
_cell.angle_gamma   90.00
#
_symmetry.space_group_name_H-M   'P 1'
#
loop_
_entity.id
_entity.type
_entity.pdbx_description
1 polymer ?
#
loop_
_entity_poly.entity_id
_entity_poly.type
_entity_poly.pdbx_seq_one_letter_code
_entity_poly.pdbx_strand_id
1 'polypeptide(L)'
;MPEAARLGDTIGHSSAMAGLIAGTVIGSLISAAGGMLSGALFVAGLATSCLGVGVLLMGAAVAVSMAAGYLGDMARDACVSKGASSRSPCGEIKSGSPNVYINSKPAAIATRSQVACSKENGLRQMAEGSASVFINGYPAVRVGDKTVCDAAVMTGSSRCQRQPDRLAVPE
;
A
#
# COMPACT_ATOMS: atom_id res chain seq x y z
N MET A 1 -10.43 6.17 13.76
CA MET A 1 -9.45 5.53 14.67
C MET A 1 -9.15 4.14 14.13
N PRO A 2 -7.88 3.79 13.86
CA PRO A 2 -7.53 2.46 13.38
C PRO A 2 -7.87 1.41 14.44
N GLU A 3 -8.45 0.31 14.00
CA GLU A 3 -8.86 -0.80 14.86
C GLU A 3 -7.64 -1.48 15.48
N ALA A 4 -7.75 -1.91 16.73
CA ALA A 4 -6.64 -2.55 17.42
C ALA A 4 -6.50 -4.02 17.00
N ALA A 5 -5.28 -4.46 16.71
CA ALA A 5 -4.97 -5.82 16.29
C ALA A 5 -4.83 -6.76 17.49
N ARG A 6 -5.19 -8.02 17.29
CA ARG A 6 -5.27 -9.07 18.32
C ARG A 6 -4.72 -10.39 17.82
N LEU A 7 -4.52 -11.32 18.74
CA LEU A 7 -4.20 -12.71 18.41
C LEU A 7 -5.27 -13.32 17.49
N GLY A 8 -4.81 -13.95 16.41
CA GLY A 8 -5.64 -14.56 15.36
C GLY A 8 -6.17 -13.58 14.32
N ASP A 9 -5.85 -12.29 14.41
CA ASP A 9 -6.20 -11.36 13.34
C ASP A 9 -5.35 -11.65 12.09
N THR A 10 -5.97 -11.52 10.91
CA THR A 10 -5.34 -11.85 9.62
C THR A 10 -4.39 -10.77 9.14
N ILE A 11 -3.32 -11.21 8.50
CA ILE A 11 -2.34 -10.37 7.80
C ILE A 11 -2.38 -10.64 6.30
N GLY A 12 -2.02 -9.64 5.50
CA GLY A 12 -1.94 -9.78 4.06
C GLY A 12 -0.87 -8.93 3.42
N HIS A 13 -0.28 -9.46 2.35
CA HIS A 13 0.68 -8.72 1.52
C HIS A 13 -0.08 -7.85 0.52
N SER A 14 0.42 -6.64 0.30
CA SER A 14 -0.04 -5.81 -0.80
C SER A 14 0.37 -6.41 -2.16
N SER A 15 -0.41 -6.11 -3.19
CA SER A 15 -0.08 -6.40 -4.59
C SER A 15 0.49 -5.17 -5.30
N ALA A 16 1.16 -4.29 -4.55
CA ALA A 16 1.68 -3.01 -5.04
C ALA A 16 2.62 -3.17 -6.24
N MET A 17 3.53 -4.15 -6.19
CA MET A 17 4.44 -4.43 -7.30
C MET A 17 3.71 -4.94 -8.56
N ALA A 18 2.64 -5.72 -8.40
CA ALA A 18 1.82 -6.14 -9.54
C ALA A 18 1.08 -4.93 -10.15
N GLY A 19 0.58 -4.03 -9.30
CA GLY A 19 0.00 -2.75 -9.72
C GLY A 19 1.00 -1.87 -10.47
N LEU A 20 2.26 -1.81 -10.01
CA LEU A 20 3.34 -1.10 -10.69
C LEU A 20 3.66 -1.70 -12.06
N ILE A 21 3.78 -3.02 -12.16
CA ILE A 21 4.07 -3.69 -13.44
C ILE A 21 2.92 -3.45 -14.43
N ALA A 22 1.68 -3.69 -14.02
CA ALA A 22 0.52 -3.45 -14.88
C ALA A 22 0.40 -1.98 -15.29
N GLY A 23 0.59 -1.06 -14.33
CA GLY A 23 0.56 0.37 -14.57
C GLY A 23 1.66 0.83 -15.52
N THR A 24 2.89 0.34 -15.35
CA THR A 24 4.01 0.71 -16.23
C THR A 24 3.79 0.23 -17.66
N VAL A 25 3.28 -1.00 -17.85
CA VAL A 25 2.91 -1.51 -19.18
C VAL A 25 1.84 -0.62 -19.83
N ILE A 26 0.71 -0.39 -19.17
CA ILE A 26 -0.38 0.43 -19.72
C ILE A 26 0.08 1.87 -19.98
N GLY A 27 0.75 2.50 -19.02
CA GLY A 27 1.26 3.86 -19.16
C GLY A 27 2.33 3.98 -20.24
N SER A 28 3.18 2.96 -20.43
CA SER A 28 4.17 2.95 -21.50
C SER A 28 3.53 2.87 -22.89
N LEU A 29 2.45 2.10 -23.05
CA LEU A 29 1.71 2.01 -24.31
C LEU A 29 1.04 3.35 -24.67
N ILE A 30 0.44 4.01 -23.68
CA ILE A 30 -0.16 5.34 -23.86
C ILE A 30 0.91 6.36 -24.26
N SER A 31 2.02 6.38 -23.52
CA SER A 31 3.11 7.31 -23.78
C SER A 31 3.79 7.03 -25.12
N ALA A 32 3.89 5.77 -25.54
CA ALA A 32 4.42 5.38 -26.84
C ALA A 32 3.50 5.85 -27.98
N ALA A 33 2.19 5.63 -27.88
CA ALA A 33 1.23 6.09 -28.88
C ALA A 33 1.23 7.63 -28.99
N GLY A 34 1.26 8.33 -27.85
CA GLY A 34 1.37 9.80 -27.81
C GLY A 34 2.68 10.30 -28.40
N GLY A 35 3.80 9.63 -28.11
CA GLY A 35 5.11 9.95 -28.65
C GLY A 35 5.20 9.74 -30.16
N MET A 36 4.58 8.68 -30.70
CA MET A 36 4.50 8.46 -32.15
C MET A 36 3.70 9.57 -32.84
N LEU A 37 2.54 9.94 -32.30
CA LEU A 37 1.71 11.02 -32.84
C LEU A 37 2.41 12.39 -32.73
N SER A 38 2.97 12.70 -31.56
CA SER A 38 3.72 13.94 -31.35
C SER A 38 4.94 14.02 -32.25
N GLY A 39 5.67 12.91 -32.43
CA GLY A 39 6.82 12.84 -33.33
C GLY A 39 6.42 13.13 -34.78
N ALA A 40 5.31 12.58 -35.25
CA ALA A 40 4.78 12.86 -36.59
C ALA A 40 4.40 14.34 -36.76
N LEU A 41 3.73 14.94 -35.77
CA LEU A 41 3.38 16.36 -35.75
C LEU A 41 4.62 17.26 -35.72
N PHE A 42 5.65 16.87 -34.97
CA PHE A 42 6.90 17.61 -34.89
C PHE A 42 7.64 17.62 -36.24
N VAL A 43 7.75 16.46 -36.89
CA VAL A 43 8.35 16.35 -38.23
C VAL A 43 7.55 17.15 -39.27
N ALA A 44 6.22 17.07 -39.24
CA ALA A 44 5.36 17.87 -40.11
C ALA A 44 5.50 19.38 -39.85
N GLY A 45 5.68 19.78 -38.58
CA GLY A 45 5.93 21.17 -38.18
C GLY A 45 7.25 21.70 -38.73
N LEU A 46 8.33 20.89 -38.74
CA LEU A 46 9.59 21.28 -39.37
C LEU A 46 9.43 21.46 -40.88
N ALA A 47 8.76 20.51 -41.54
CA ALA A 47 8.57 20.51 -42.98
C ALA A 47 7.72 21.71 -43.47
N THR A 48 6.80 22.21 -42.64
CA THR A 48 5.90 23.33 -42.96
C THR A 48 6.27 24.63 -42.25
N SER A 49 7.48 24.72 -41.69
CA SER A 49 7.97 25.90 -40.97
C SER A 49 7.89 27.20 -41.78
N CYS A 50 8.13 27.13 -43.09
CA CYS A 50 8.07 28.30 -44.00
C CYS A 50 6.65 28.74 -44.37
N LEU A 51 5.62 27.92 -44.08
CA LEU A 51 4.23 28.18 -44.47
C LEU A 51 3.42 28.87 -43.36
N GLY A 52 4.06 29.28 -42.26
CA GLY A 52 3.41 29.92 -41.10
C GLY A 52 2.62 28.97 -40.19
N VAL A 53 2.32 27.75 -40.65
CA VAL A 53 1.60 26.72 -39.88
C VAL A 53 2.54 25.86 -39.02
N GLY A 54 3.84 25.86 -39.28
CA GLY A 54 4.80 24.99 -38.59
C GLY A 54 4.85 25.18 -37.07
N VAL A 55 4.80 26.42 -36.57
CA VAL A 55 4.79 26.70 -35.12
C VAL A 55 3.53 26.15 -34.44
N LEU A 56 2.38 26.18 -35.12
CA LEU A 56 1.13 25.60 -34.63
C LEU A 56 1.27 24.08 -34.45
N LEU A 57 1.87 23.39 -35.44
CA LEU A 57 2.08 21.94 -35.38
C LEU A 57 3.09 21.55 -34.30
N MET A 58 4.13 22.35 -34.08
CA MET A 58 5.07 22.15 -32.96
C MET A 58 4.39 22.33 -31.61
N GLY A 59 3.56 23.37 -31.46
CA GLY A 59 2.75 23.55 -30.25
C GLY A 59 1.79 22.38 -30.03
N ALA A 60 1.16 21.89 -31.10
CA ALA A 60 0.29 20.71 -31.05
C ALA A 60 1.04 19.44 -30.63
N ALA A 61 2.26 19.22 -31.13
CA ALA A 61 3.10 18.10 -30.72
C ALA A 61 3.40 18.12 -29.22
N VAL A 62 3.81 19.27 -28.68
CA VAL A 62 4.05 19.44 -27.24
C VAL A 62 2.78 19.19 -26.42
N ALA A 63 1.64 19.73 -26.86
CA ALA A 63 0.35 19.54 -26.19
C ALA A 63 -0.07 18.05 -26.17
N VAL A 64 0.08 17.34 -27.29
CA VAL A 64 -0.21 15.90 -27.39
C VAL A 64 0.72 15.10 -26.48
N SER A 65 2.02 15.41 -26.46
CA SER A 65 2.98 14.74 -25.57
C SER A 65 2.62 14.94 -24.09
N MET A 66 2.28 16.17 -23.69
CA MET A 66 1.91 16.47 -22.32
C MET A 66 0.61 15.76 -21.91
N ALA A 67 -0.40 15.74 -22.80
CA ALA A 67 -1.65 15.04 -22.58
C ALA A 67 -1.44 13.52 -22.47
N ALA A 68 -0.62 12.93 -23.33
CA ALA A 68 -0.30 11.51 -23.29
C ALA A 68 0.50 11.12 -22.04
N GLY A 69 1.46 11.95 -21.61
CA GLY A 69 2.19 11.77 -20.36
C GLY A 69 1.25 11.76 -19.15
N TYR A 70 0.39 12.78 -19.06
CA TYR A 70 -0.60 12.88 -17.99
C TYR A 70 -1.54 11.67 -17.93
N LEU A 71 -2.05 11.24 -19.08
CA LEU A 71 -2.92 10.06 -19.16
C LEU A 71 -2.17 8.77 -18.78
N GLY A 72 -0.91 8.64 -19.18
CA GLY A 72 -0.05 7.51 -18.83
C GLY A 72 0.23 7.44 -17.32
N ASP A 73 0.44 8.59 -16.68
CA ASP A 73 0.69 8.68 -15.24
C ASP A 73 -0.59 8.41 -14.43
N MET A 74 -1.74 8.92 -14.88
CA MET A 74 -3.03 8.55 -14.30
C MET A 74 -3.27 7.03 -14.34
N ALA A 75 -2.96 6.39 -15.47
CA ALA A 75 -3.10 4.95 -15.61
C ALA A 75 -2.16 4.20 -14.64
N ARG A 76 -0.92 4.66 -14.49
CA ARG A 76 0.05 4.10 -13.54
C ARG A 76 -0.43 4.24 -12.10
N ASP A 77 -0.83 5.44 -11.70
CA ASP A 77 -1.27 5.75 -10.33
C ASP A 77 -2.54 4.97 -9.95
N ALA A 78 -3.49 4.84 -10.88
CA ALA A 78 -4.68 4.02 -10.68
C ALA A 78 -4.34 2.54 -10.46
N CYS A 79 -3.40 1.99 -11.22
CA CYS A 79 -2.96 0.61 -11.05
C CYS A 79 -2.15 0.40 -9.76
N VAL A 80 -1.23 1.31 -9.43
CA VAL A 80 -0.41 1.23 -8.21
C VAL A 80 -1.28 1.37 -6.97
N SER A 81 -2.19 2.35 -6.92
CA SER A 81 -3.10 2.53 -5.80
C SER A 81 -4.00 1.31 -5.59
N LYS A 82 -4.57 0.77 -6.67
CA LYS A 82 -5.38 -0.46 -6.60
C LYS A 82 -4.56 -1.66 -6.13
N GLY A 83 -3.32 -1.81 -6.60
CA GLY A 83 -2.41 -2.86 -6.16
C GLY A 83 -1.98 -2.71 -4.69
N ALA A 84 -1.74 -1.48 -4.23
CA ALA A 84 -1.35 -1.19 -2.86
C ALA A 84 -2.49 -1.46 -1.87
N SER A 85 -3.73 -1.11 -2.24
CA SER A 85 -4.92 -1.38 -1.42
C SER A 85 -5.38 -2.83 -1.50
N SER A 86 -5.11 -3.53 -2.61
CA SER A 86 -5.41 -4.95 -2.75
C SER A 86 -4.43 -5.77 -1.93
N ARG A 87 -4.95 -6.36 -0.84
CA ARG A 87 -4.21 -7.25 0.06
C ARG A 87 -4.77 -8.66 0.00
N SER A 88 -3.88 -9.63 -0.13
CA SER A 88 -4.24 -11.05 -0.10
C SER A 88 -3.93 -11.64 1.27
N PRO A 89 -4.90 -12.27 1.96
CA PRO A 89 -4.69 -12.94 3.24
C PRO A 89 -3.60 -14.02 3.12
N CYS A 90 -2.61 -13.96 4.00
CA CYS A 90 -1.46 -14.85 3.96
C CYS A 90 -1.06 -15.40 5.33
N GLY A 91 -1.90 -15.24 6.36
CA GLY A 91 -1.61 -15.76 7.69
C GLY A 91 -2.23 -14.93 8.80
N GLU A 92 -1.78 -15.20 10.02
CA GLU A 92 -2.42 -14.72 11.25
C GLU A 92 -1.42 -14.42 12.36
N ILE A 93 -1.82 -13.53 13.27
CA ILE A 93 -1.05 -13.21 14.47
C ILE A 93 -1.13 -14.35 15.48
N LYS A 94 0.02 -14.90 15.87
CA LYS A 94 0.11 -16.07 16.76
C LYS A 94 0.40 -15.74 18.22
N SER A 95 0.92 -14.55 18.50
CA SER A 95 1.30 -14.14 19.86
C SER A 95 0.96 -12.67 20.12
N GLY A 96 0.67 -12.35 21.39
CA GLY A 96 0.26 -11.02 21.85
C GLY A 96 0.72 -10.74 23.28
N SER A 97 0.18 -9.69 23.86
CA SER A 97 0.41 -9.26 25.24
C SER A 97 -0.09 -10.29 26.25
N PRO A 98 0.68 -10.58 27.32
CA PRO A 98 0.29 -11.56 28.34
C PRO A 98 -0.80 -11.07 29.31
N ASN A 99 -1.02 -9.75 29.42
CA ASN A 99 -1.88 -9.14 30.44
C ASN A 99 -2.89 -8.13 29.88
N VAL A 100 -2.74 -7.69 28.62
CA VAL A 100 -3.69 -6.76 27.97
C VAL A 100 -4.45 -7.52 26.89
N TYR A 101 -5.77 -7.54 27.06
CA TYR A 101 -6.70 -8.23 26.18
C TYR A 101 -7.66 -7.23 25.54
N ILE A 102 -8.00 -7.44 24.27
CA ILE A 102 -8.97 -6.65 23.51
C ILE A 102 -10.06 -7.62 23.03
N ASN A 103 -11.27 -7.50 23.57
CA ASN A 103 -12.36 -8.47 23.40
C ASN A 103 -11.92 -9.92 23.65
N SER A 104 -11.41 -10.19 24.86
CA SER A 104 -11.00 -11.54 25.31
C SER A 104 -9.86 -12.20 24.54
N LYS A 105 -9.17 -11.48 23.65
CA LYS A 105 -7.98 -11.96 22.93
C LYS A 105 -6.76 -11.10 23.27
N PRO A 106 -5.56 -11.69 23.40
CA PRO A 106 -4.33 -10.94 23.63
C PRO A 106 -4.14 -9.81 22.61
N ALA A 107 -3.82 -8.61 23.08
CA ALA A 107 -3.52 -7.46 22.22
C ALA A 107 -2.19 -7.69 21.47
N ALA A 108 -2.13 -7.36 20.18
CA ALA A 108 -0.87 -7.47 19.43
C ALA A 108 0.07 -6.28 19.75
N ILE A 109 1.36 -6.57 19.89
CA ILE A 109 2.41 -5.61 20.25
C ILE A 109 3.58 -5.66 19.27
N ALA A 110 4.11 -4.50 18.87
CA ALA A 110 5.25 -4.42 17.98
C ALA A 110 6.48 -5.10 18.62
N THR A 111 7.38 -5.63 17.78
CA THR A 111 8.64 -6.30 18.14
C THR A 111 8.49 -7.64 18.87
N ARG A 112 7.48 -7.83 19.73
CA ARG A 112 7.30 -9.04 20.55
C ARG A 112 6.24 -9.99 20.00
N SER A 113 5.20 -9.49 19.33
CA SER A 113 4.20 -10.36 18.71
C SER A 113 4.77 -11.09 17.50
N GLN A 114 4.51 -12.39 17.47
CA GLN A 114 4.88 -13.28 16.37
C GLN A 114 3.68 -13.52 15.45
N VAL A 115 3.98 -13.68 14.18
CA VAL A 115 3.01 -13.83 13.09
C VAL A 115 3.46 -14.93 12.16
N ALA A 116 2.54 -15.83 11.88
CA ALA A 116 2.76 -16.88 10.89
C ALA A 116 2.38 -16.32 9.53
N CYS A 117 3.33 -16.36 8.59
CA CYS A 117 3.08 -16.02 7.19
C CYS A 117 3.23 -17.28 6.34
N SER A 118 2.33 -17.49 5.36
CA SER A 118 2.40 -18.61 4.43
C SER A 118 3.32 -18.36 3.23
N LYS A 119 3.70 -17.09 2.96
CA LYS A 119 4.59 -16.72 1.85
C LYS A 119 6.07 -16.86 2.19
N GLU A 120 6.39 -16.94 3.48
CA GLU A 120 7.75 -17.11 3.96
C GLU A 120 7.80 -18.24 4.98
N ASN A 121 8.92 -18.97 5.03
CA ASN A 121 9.07 -20.00 6.05
C ASN A 121 9.42 -19.38 7.41
N GLY A 122 8.61 -19.66 8.43
CA GLY A 122 8.86 -19.32 9.82
C GLY A 122 7.95 -18.24 10.42
N LEU A 123 8.15 -18.00 11.72
CA LEU A 123 7.44 -16.96 12.47
C LEU A 123 8.17 -15.62 12.25
N ARG A 124 7.40 -14.57 11.95
CA ARG A 124 7.87 -13.20 11.78
C ARG A 124 7.41 -12.32 12.92
N GLN A 125 8.12 -11.23 13.15
CA GLN A 125 7.74 -10.25 14.16
C GLN A 125 6.94 -9.10 13.57
N MET A 126 6.17 -8.43 14.42
CA MET A 126 5.57 -7.14 14.11
C MET A 126 6.66 -6.08 14.07
N ALA A 127 6.72 -5.34 12.97
CA ALA A 127 7.75 -4.33 12.74
C ALA A 127 7.27 -2.93 13.16
N GLU A 128 5.98 -2.65 12.98
CA GLU A 128 5.39 -1.34 13.21
C GLU A 128 4.27 -1.39 14.27
N GLY A 129 4.03 -0.24 14.90
CA GLY A 129 2.97 -0.05 15.88
C GLY A 129 2.71 1.43 16.12
N SER A 130 1.84 1.73 17.07
CA SER A 130 1.45 3.10 17.43
C SER A 130 2.61 3.92 18.03
N ALA A 131 2.78 5.16 17.58
CA ALA A 131 3.78 6.09 18.13
C ALA A 131 3.41 6.65 19.53
N SER A 132 2.14 6.54 19.94
CA SER A 132 1.64 7.16 21.17
C SER A 132 0.97 6.19 22.15
N VAL A 133 0.60 4.99 21.69
CA VAL A 133 -0.09 4.00 22.52
C VAL A 133 0.82 2.81 22.70
N PHE A 134 1.18 2.54 23.95
CA PHE A 134 2.10 1.48 24.32
C PHE A 134 1.39 0.46 25.23
N ILE A 135 1.67 -0.82 25.01
CA ILE A 135 1.20 -1.95 25.81
C ILE A 135 2.45 -2.66 26.33
N ASN A 136 2.61 -2.70 27.66
CA ASN A 136 3.82 -3.23 28.32
C ASN A 136 5.14 -2.60 27.83
N GLY A 137 5.11 -1.30 27.50
CA GLY A 137 6.28 -0.58 26.99
C GLY A 137 6.60 -0.81 25.51
N TYR A 138 5.81 -1.62 24.80
CA TYR A 138 5.93 -1.81 23.35
C TYR A 138 4.81 -1.09 22.59
N PRO A 139 5.06 -0.57 21.38
CA PRO A 139 4.02 0.03 20.55
C PRO A 139 2.83 -0.91 20.30
N ALA A 140 1.61 -0.42 20.46
CA ALA A 140 0.41 -1.20 20.20
C ALA A 140 0.17 -1.36 18.69
N VAL A 141 -0.13 -2.57 18.22
CA VAL A 141 -0.36 -2.86 16.79
C VAL A 141 -1.82 -2.61 16.43
N ARG A 142 -2.04 -2.05 15.25
CA ARG A 142 -3.33 -1.63 14.71
C ARG A 142 -3.49 -2.15 13.28
N VAL A 143 -4.72 -2.10 12.76
CA VAL A 143 -4.99 -2.40 11.35
C VAL A 143 -4.16 -1.47 10.47
N GLY A 144 -3.44 -2.07 9.52
CA GLY A 144 -2.53 -1.38 8.61
C GLY A 144 -1.06 -1.36 9.06
N ASP A 145 -0.76 -1.59 10.34
CA ASP A 145 0.64 -1.69 10.80
C ASP A 145 1.32 -2.92 10.18
N LYS A 146 2.63 -2.80 9.91
CA LYS A 146 3.40 -3.76 9.11
C LYS A 146 4.16 -4.81 9.93
N THR A 147 4.34 -5.96 9.31
CA THR A 147 5.23 -7.04 9.74
C THR A 147 6.62 -6.89 9.13
N VAL A 148 7.61 -7.63 9.62
CA VAL A 148 8.97 -7.66 9.03
C VAL A 148 8.96 -8.13 7.56
N CYS A 149 7.96 -8.91 7.14
CA CYS A 149 7.81 -9.36 5.75
C CYS A 149 6.93 -8.43 4.89
N ASP A 150 6.70 -7.19 5.29
CA ASP A 150 5.85 -6.21 4.60
C ASP A 150 4.37 -6.61 4.46
N ALA A 151 3.93 -7.66 5.15
CA ALA A 151 2.51 -7.91 5.35
C ALA A 151 1.92 -6.84 6.26
N ALA A 152 0.65 -6.49 6.07
CA ALA A 152 -0.06 -5.57 6.95
C ALA A 152 -1.24 -6.27 7.60
N VAL A 153 -1.57 -5.86 8.82
CA VAL A 153 -2.78 -6.34 9.50
C VAL A 153 -4.02 -5.90 8.73
N MET A 154 -4.89 -6.85 8.39
CA MET A 154 -6.10 -6.62 7.57
C MET A 154 -7.37 -6.51 8.41
N THR A 155 -7.41 -7.18 9.56
CA THR A 155 -8.58 -7.23 10.45
C THR A 155 -8.20 -6.76 11.84
N GLY A 156 -9.09 -6.05 12.53
CA GLY A 156 -8.90 -5.64 13.92
C GLY A 156 -10.20 -5.65 14.70
N SER A 157 -10.17 -5.06 15.89
CA SER A 157 -11.39 -4.72 16.63
C SER A 157 -11.64 -3.22 16.68
N SER A 158 -12.87 -2.85 16.32
CA SER A 158 -13.42 -1.50 16.51
C SER A 158 -13.72 -1.13 17.96
N ARG A 159 -13.73 -2.09 18.90
CA ARG A 159 -13.97 -1.84 20.33
C ARG A 159 -12.70 -2.09 21.15
N CYS A 160 -12.04 -1.00 21.53
CA CYS A 160 -11.02 -1.02 22.59
C CYS A 160 -11.72 -0.96 23.95
N GLN A 161 -12.23 -2.09 24.43
CA GLN A 161 -12.68 -2.17 25.83
C GLN A 161 -11.43 -2.41 26.69
N ARG A 162 -11.08 -1.45 27.55
CA ARG A 162 -10.42 -1.81 28.81
C ARG A 162 -11.42 -2.72 29.50
N GLN A 163 -11.13 -4.01 29.59
CA GLN A 163 -11.97 -4.93 30.34
C GLN A 163 -11.96 -4.43 31.80
N PRO A 164 -13.09 -3.93 32.33
CA PRO A 164 -13.23 -3.85 33.77
C PRO A 164 -13.23 -5.31 34.22
N ASP A 165 -12.38 -5.63 35.18
CA ASP A 165 -12.55 -6.79 36.04
C ASP A 165 -12.15 -8.14 35.41
N ARG A 166 -10.83 -8.38 35.34
CA ARG A 166 -10.24 -9.69 35.68
C ARG A 166 -8.87 -9.49 36.32
N LEU A 167 -8.91 -9.36 37.65
CA LEU A 167 -7.97 -9.86 38.66
C LEU A 167 -6.50 -9.47 38.44
N ALA A 168 -5.94 -8.55 39.23
CA ALA A 168 -5.30 -8.94 40.48
C ALA A 168 -4.62 -10.31 40.35
N VAL A 169 -3.34 -10.31 39.99
CA VAL A 169 -2.45 -11.44 40.27
C VAL A 169 -2.48 -11.63 41.79
N PRO A 170 -2.97 -12.75 42.34
CA PRO A 170 -2.58 -13.13 43.67
C PRO A 170 -1.16 -13.73 43.59
N GLU A 171 -0.26 -13.25 44.45
CA GLU A 171 0.91 -14.05 44.88
C GLU A 171 0.45 -15.30 45.64
#